data_AF-A0A3D1YJP8-F1
#
_entry.id   AF-A0A3D1YJP8-F1
#
_cell.length_a   1.000
_cell.length_b   1.000
_cell.length_c   1.000
_cell.angle_alpha   90.00
_cell.angle_beta   90.00
_cell.angle_gamma   90.00
#
_symmetry.space_group_name_H-M   'P 1'
#
loop_
_entity.id
_entity.type
_entity.pdbx_description
1 polymer ?
#
loop_
_entity_poly.entity_id
_entity_poly.type
_entity_poly.pdbx_seq_one_letter_code
_entity_poly.pdbx_strand_id
1 'polypeptide(L)' 'MIKSLRTKHHYSQEQLAQMSGLSLRTIQRVESGQSASLETLKSLAAVILAAVIMSK' A
#
# COMPACT_ATOMS: atom_id res chain seq x y z
N MET A 1 1.82 -4.11 -9.84
CA MET A 1 1.37 -5.06 -8.79
C MET A 1 0.61 -4.34 -7.67
N ILE A 2 1.21 -3.35 -7.00
CA ILE A 2 0.57 -2.57 -5.91
C ILE A 2 -0.73 -1.88 -6.38
N LYS A 3 -0.70 -1.20 -7.53
CA LYS A 3 -1.89 -0.56 -8.14
C LYS A 3 -3.05 -1.52 -8.38
N SER A 4 -2.75 -2.72 -8.88
CA SER A 4 -3.76 -3.74 -9.17
C SER A 4 -4.44 -4.25 -7.90
N LEU A 5 -3.66 -4.46 -6.83
CA LEU A 5 -4.19 -4.86 -5.52
C LEU A 5 -4.98 -3.73 -4.88
N ARG A 6 -4.50 -2.48 -4.94
CA ARG A 6 -5.22 -1.30 -4.48
C ARG A 6 -6.61 -1.20 -5.11
N THR A 7 -6.69 -1.36 -6.43
CA THR A 7 -7.98 -1.36 -7.14
C THR A 7 -8.86 -2.54 -6.76
N LYS A 8 -8.28 -3.74 -6.58
CA LYS A 8 -9.02 -4.94 -6.14
C LYS A 8 -9.69 -4.75 -4.77
N HIS A 9 -9.05 -4.00 -3.88
CA HIS A 9 -9.58 -3.67 -2.55
C HIS A 9 -10.32 -2.32 -2.50
N HIS A 10 -10.55 -1.66 -3.65
CA HIS A 10 -11.21 -0.36 -3.75
C HIS A 10 -10.58 0.76 -2.90
N TYR A 11 -9.29 0.66 -2.58
CA TYR A 11 -8.60 1.68 -1.80
C TYR A 11 -8.18 2.87 -2.68
N SER A 12 -8.33 4.09 -2.18
CA SER A 12 -7.67 5.25 -2.79
C SER A 12 -6.17 5.26 -2.44
N GLN A 13 -5.35 5.99 -3.20
CA GLN A 13 -3.93 6.15 -2.86
C GLN A 13 -3.75 6.80 -1.49
N GLU A 14 -4.65 7.72 -1.12
CA GLU A 14 -4.66 8.40 0.18
C GLU A 14 -5.03 7.46 1.32
N GLN A 15 -6.05 6.61 1.13
CA GLN A 15 -6.39 5.59 2.13
C GLN A 15 -5.24 4.60 2.32
N LEU A 16 -4.63 4.17 1.22
CA LEU A 16 -3.48 3.26 1.30
C LEU A 16 -2.31 3.92 2.04
N ALA A 17 -2.04 5.20 1.77
CA ALA A 17 -1.03 6.01 2.47
C ALA A 17 -1.32 6.08 3.98
N GLN A 18 -2.55 6.43 4.36
CA GLN A 18 -2.97 6.53 5.75
C GLN A 18 -2.88 5.20 6.49
N MET A 19 -3.37 4.11 5.90
CA MET A 19 -3.33 2.78 6.50
C MET A 19 -1.90 2.24 6.65
N SER A 20 -1.00 2.59 5.73
CA SER A 20 0.40 2.13 5.77
C SER A 20 1.32 3.06 6.56
N GLY A 21 0.80 4.19 7.05
CA GLY A 21 1.60 5.22 7.71
C GLY A 21 2.63 5.86 6.78
N LEU A 22 2.41 5.79 5.46
CA LEU A 22 3.30 6.32 4.44
C LEU A 22 2.72 7.59 3.84
N SER A 23 3.58 8.43 3.27
CA SER A 23 3.11 9.59 2.49
C SER A 23 2.55 9.15 1.13
N LEU A 24 1.57 9.90 0.60
CA LEU A 24 1.02 9.69 -0.74
C LEU A 24 2.11 9.60 -1.83
N ARG A 25 3.15 10.44 -1.71
CA ARG A 25 4.32 10.43 -2.62
C ARG A 25 5.07 9.11 -2.61
N THR A 26 5.15 8.44 -1.46
CA THR A 26 5.79 7.13 -1.32
C THR A 26 4.97 6.04 -2.02
N ILE A 27 3.64 6.09 -1.86
CA ILE A 27 2.72 5.20 -2.57
C ILE A 27 2.88 5.35 -4.09
N GLN A 28 2.85 6.60 -4.58
CA GLN A 28 3.02 6.89 -5.99
C GLN A 28 4.38 6.44 -6.53
N ARG A 29 5.48 6.67 -5.80
CA ARG A 29 6.81 6.18 -6.17
C ARG A 29 6.85 4.67 -6.31
N VAL A 30 6.29 3.95 -5.34
CA VAL A 30 6.25 2.48 -5.35
C VAL A 30 5.36 1.97 -6.49
N GLU A 31 4.22 2.61 -6.75
CA GLU A 31 3.35 2.28 -7.89
C GLU A 31 4.02 2.58 -9.26
N SER A 32 4.90 3.58 -9.32
CA SER A 32 5.72 3.92 -10.49
C SER A 32 6.96 3.04 -10.66
N GLY A 33 7.17 2.04 -9.79
CA GLY A 33 8.29 1.10 -9.90
C GLY A 33 9.63 1.62 -9.37
N GLN A 34 9.63 2.72 -8.60
CA GLN A 34 10.83 3.19 -7.93
C GLN A 34 11.16 2.32 -6.71
N SER A 35 12.45 2.13 -6.46
CA SER A 35 12.97 1.42 -5.29
C SER A 35 12.48 2.10 -4.00
N ALA A 36 11.87 1.30 -3.13
CA ALA A 36 11.51 1.69 -1.78
C ALA A 36 12.19 0.75 -0.79
N SER A 37 12.40 1.24 0.43
CA SER A 37 13.05 0.47 1.49
C SER A 37 12.25 -0.80 1.80
N LEU A 38 12.93 -1.83 2.26
CA LEU A 38 12.30 -3.09 2.69
C LEU A 38 11.21 -2.85 3.74
N GLU A 39 11.40 -1.88 4.64
CA GLU A 39 10.40 -1.46 5.63
C GLU A 39 9.14 -0.89 4.97
N THR A 40 9.30 0.00 3.99
CA THR A 40 8.18 0.56 3.21
C THR A 40 7.40 -0.53 2.50
N LEU A 41 8.10 -1.48 1.88
CA LEU A 41 7.48 -2.63 1.22
C LEU A 41 6.77 -3.54 2.22
N LYS A 42 7.33 -3.75 3.42
CA LYS A 42 6.67 -4.51 4.50
C LYS A 42 5.41 -3.82 5.00
N SER A 43 5.43 -2.51 5.24
CA SER A 43 4.24 -1.76 5.68
C SER A 43 3.14 -1.75 4.61
N LEU A 44 3.51 -1.56 3.34
CA LEU A 44 2.56 -1.67 2.21
C LEU A 44 2.01 -3.10 2.07
N ALA A 45 2.87 -4.11 2.16
CA ALA A 45 2.45 -5.49 2.12
C ALA A 45 1.53 -5.82 3.30
N ALA A 46 1.81 -5.35 4.51
CA ALA A 46 0.93 -5.54 5.65
C ALA A 46 -0.47 -4.95 5.39
N VAL A 47 -0.57 -3.75 4.84
CA VAL A 47 -1.90 -3.15 4.57
C VAL A 47 -2.65 -3.85 3.43
N ILE A 48 -1.95 -4.15 2.34
CA ILE A 48 -2.57 -4.70 1.13
C ILE A 48 -2.85 -6.20 1.28
N LEU A 49 -1.94 -6.93 1.95
CA LEU A 49 -2.03 -8.38 2.17
C LEU A 49 -2.80 -8.72 3.45
N ALA A 50 -2.61 -7.98 4.55
CA ALA A 50 -3.30 -8.24 5.81
C ALA A 50 -4.71 -7.63 5.91
N ALA A 51 -5.25 -7.05 4.83
CA ALA A 51 -6.68 -6.75 4.71
C ALA A 51 -7.58 -8.00 4.92
N VAL A 52 -7.01 -9.21 4.95
CA VAL A 52 -7.68 -10.45 5.37
C VAL A 52 -7.95 -10.52 6.89
N ILE A 53 -7.20 -9.80 7.73
CA ILE A 53 -7.19 -9.99 9.20
C ILE A 53 -8.05 -8.96 9.95
N MET A 54 -8.37 -7.80 9.36
CA MET A 54 -9.18 -6.76 10.02
C MET A 54 -10.71 -6.85 9.78
N SER A 55 -11.20 -7.89 9.09
CA SER A 55 -12.64 -8.15 8.93
C SER A 55 -13.17 -9.29 9.82
N LYS A 56 -12.55 -9.52 10.99
CA LYS A 56 -13.09 -10.40 12.04
C LYS A 56 -13.00 -9.74 13.40
#